data_AF-A0A2G2WC72-F1
#
_entry.id   AF-A0A2G2WC72-F1
#
_cell.length_a   1.000
_cell.length_b   1.000
_cell.length_c   1.000
_cell.angle_alpha   90.00
_cell.angle_beta   90.00
_cell.angle_gamma   90.00
#
_symmetry.space_group_name_H-M   'P 1'
#
loop_
_entity.id
_entity.type
_entity.pdbx_description
1 polymer ?
#
loop_
_entity_poly.entity_id
_entity_poly.type
_entity_poly.pdbx_seq_one_letter_code
_entity_poly.pdbx_strand_id
1 'polypeptide(L)'
;MQQGDNSPIGKRVASSSFILTTLVSLFFFPVAESTNNSQVRCSKTCVAENCHSLGIRYGKYCGVGWSGCPGEKPCDDLDACCKIHDECIEKNGMTNVKCHEKFKRCIKKVQKSGK
;
A
#
# COMPACT_ATOMS: atom_id res chain seq x y z
N MET A 1 10.87 -13.38 -50.02
CA MET A 1 11.05 -14.83 -50.29
C MET A 1 9.97 -15.53 -49.48
N GLN A 2 8.81 -15.77 -50.11
CA GLN A 2 8.33 -17.09 -50.59
C GLN A 2 7.82 -17.96 -49.42
N GLN A 3 6.63 -18.55 -49.37
CA GLN A 3 5.48 -18.79 -50.28
C GLN A 3 4.26 -19.02 -49.33
N GLY A 4 2.98 -18.76 -49.65
CA GLY A 4 2.21 -19.23 -50.81
C GLY A 4 1.46 -20.53 -50.46
N ASP A 5 0.13 -20.44 -50.28
CA ASP A 5 -0.86 -21.49 -50.00
C ASP A 5 -0.79 -22.75 -50.89
N ASN A 6 -1.23 -23.90 -50.34
CA ASN A 6 -2.08 -24.85 -51.08
C ASN A 6 -2.91 -25.78 -50.17
N SER A 7 -4.19 -25.93 -50.54
CA SER A 7 -5.24 -26.85 -50.03
C SER A 7 -4.89 -28.34 -50.38
N PRO A 8 -5.65 -29.43 -50.04
CA PRO A 8 -7.11 -29.53 -49.96
C PRO A 8 -7.73 -30.59 -49.00
N ILE A 9 -9.05 -30.78 -49.16
CA ILE A 9 -9.88 -31.96 -48.85
C ILE A 9 -10.60 -31.95 -47.49
N GLY A 10 -11.85 -31.51 -47.54
CA GLY A 10 -12.84 -31.83 -46.52
C GLY A 10 -13.33 -33.27 -46.62
N LYS A 11 -13.81 -33.80 -45.49
CA LYS A 11 -14.86 -34.83 -45.46
C LYS A 11 -15.82 -34.54 -44.31
N ARG A 12 -17.07 -34.39 -44.70
CA ARG A 12 -18.26 -34.29 -43.85
C ARG A 12 -18.39 -35.59 -43.04
N VAL A 13 -18.65 -35.48 -41.74
CA VAL A 13 -19.25 -36.56 -40.95
C VAL A 13 -20.55 -36.03 -40.35
N ALA A 14 -21.56 -36.88 -40.45
CA ALA A 14 -22.97 -36.57 -40.46
C ALA A 14 -23.50 -35.92 -39.17
N SER A 15 -24.47 -35.02 -39.34
CA SER A 15 -25.44 -34.65 -38.32
C SER A 15 -26.08 -35.91 -37.76
N SER A 16 -25.91 -36.15 -36.46
CA SER A 16 -26.79 -37.02 -35.69
C SER A 16 -27.36 -36.23 -34.52
N SER A 17 -28.69 -36.19 -34.48
CA SER A 17 -29.49 -35.23 -33.74
C SER A 17 -29.67 -35.58 -32.26
N PHE A 18 -29.80 -34.54 -31.44
CA PHE A 18 -30.42 -34.46 -30.11
C PHE A 18 -29.94 -35.38 -28.97
N ILE A 19 -29.02 -34.88 -28.13
CA ILE A 19 -29.12 -35.05 -26.67
C ILE A 19 -28.89 -33.68 -26.01
N LEU A 20 -29.91 -33.27 -25.27
CA LEU A 20 -30.04 -32.10 -24.41
C LEU A 20 -28.99 -32.09 -23.30
N THR A 21 -27.93 -31.28 -23.40
CA THR A 21 -27.04 -30.94 -22.27
C THR A 21 -26.91 -29.42 -22.12
N THR A 22 -28.00 -28.84 -21.63
CA THR A 22 -28.02 -27.88 -20.51
C THR A 22 -26.81 -26.94 -20.34
N LEU A 23 -26.96 -25.73 -20.88
CA LEU A 23 -26.81 -24.46 -20.13
C LEU A 23 -25.85 -24.44 -18.92
N VAL A 24 -24.55 -24.50 -19.13
CA VAL A 24 -23.59 -23.89 -18.19
C VAL A 24 -22.64 -23.00 -18.96
N SER A 25 -23.24 -22.03 -19.65
CA SER A 25 -22.54 -20.82 -20.06
C SER A 25 -22.17 -20.02 -18.80
N LEU A 26 -20.89 -19.62 -18.72
CA LEU A 26 -20.46 -18.35 -18.12
C LEU A 26 -20.63 -18.14 -16.60
N PHE A 27 -20.09 -18.99 -15.73
CA PHE A 27 -19.89 -18.60 -14.31
C PHE A 27 -18.63 -19.17 -13.66
N PHE A 28 -17.49 -19.16 -14.37
CA PHE A 28 -16.20 -19.04 -13.67
C PHE A 28 -15.72 -17.60 -13.83
N PHE A 29 -16.47 -16.68 -13.22
CA PHE A 29 -15.89 -15.39 -12.88
C PHE A 29 -14.87 -15.68 -11.79
N PRO A 30 -13.57 -15.40 -11.97
CA PRO A 30 -12.70 -15.28 -10.82
C PRO A 30 -13.34 -14.20 -9.94
N VAL A 31 -13.76 -14.57 -8.74
CA VAL A 31 -14.04 -13.58 -7.69
C VAL A 31 -12.71 -12.87 -7.50
N ALA A 32 -12.57 -11.69 -8.10
CA ALA A 32 -11.54 -10.77 -7.71
C ALA A 32 -11.87 -10.43 -6.27
N GLU A 33 -11.14 -11.04 -5.33
CA GLU A 33 -11.10 -10.60 -3.95
C GLU A 33 -10.57 -9.16 -4.00
N SER A 34 -11.49 -8.20 -4.14
CA SER A 34 -11.19 -6.82 -3.79
C SER A 34 -10.98 -6.89 -2.30
N THR A 35 -9.72 -7.07 -1.89
CA THR A 35 -9.31 -6.72 -0.54
C THR A 35 -9.68 -5.25 -0.43
N ASN A 36 -10.87 -4.96 0.11
CA ASN A 36 -11.26 -3.63 0.50
C ASN A 36 -10.47 -3.34 1.77
N ASN A 37 -9.18 -3.21 1.54
CA ASN A 37 -8.25 -2.89 2.55
C ASN A 37 -8.28 -1.39 2.61
N SER A 38 -9.19 -0.91 3.45
CA SER A 38 -8.79 0.14 4.39
C SER A 38 -7.66 -0.41 5.28
N GLN A 39 -6.60 -0.99 4.69
CA GLN A 39 -5.36 -1.28 5.36
C GLN A 39 -4.88 0.11 5.66
N VAL A 40 -4.91 0.47 6.95
CA VAL A 40 -4.18 1.60 7.49
C VAL A 40 -2.83 1.61 6.77
N ARG A 41 -2.64 2.56 5.85
CA ARG A 41 -1.44 2.62 5.04
C ARG A 41 -0.31 3.08 5.95
N CYS A 42 0.37 2.12 6.53
CA CYS A 42 1.55 2.33 7.32
C CYS A 42 2.80 2.24 6.43
N SER A 43 3.84 2.99 6.78
CA SER A 43 5.09 3.02 6.03
C SER A 43 6.04 1.89 6.44
N LYS A 44 6.67 1.26 5.45
CA LYS A 44 7.80 0.33 5.63
C LYS A 44 9.13 0.88 5.10
N THR A 45 9.10 2.03 4.44
CA THR A 45 10.24 2.59 3.70
C THR A 45 10.54 4.00 4.17
N CYS A 46 11.81 4.36 4.20
CA CYS A 46 12.24 5.72 4.51
C CYS A 46 11.95 6.63 3.32
N VAL A 47 11.10 7.64 3.49
CA VAL A 47 10.76 8.62 2.44
C VAL A 47 11.15 10.03 2.85
N ALA A 48 11.27 10.92 1.87
CA ALA A 48 11.44 12.36 2.08
C ALA A 48 10.63 13.09 1.01
N GLU A 49 9.35 13.31 1.28
CA GLU A 49 8.37 13.90 0.37
C GLU A 49 7.83 15.19 0.97
N ASN A 50 7.57 16.19 0.11
CA ASN A 50 6.85 17.42 0.49
C ASN A 50 7.47 18.18 1.69
N CYS A 51 8.80 18.13 1.87
CA CYS A 51 9.54 18.61 3.04
C CYS A 51 9.28 20.09 3.45
N HIS A 52 8.81 20.91 2.52
CA HIS A 52 8.56 22.35 2.73
C HIS A 52 7.07 22.70 2.79
N SER A 53 6.20 21.71 2.99
CA SER A 53 4.75 21.91 3.03
C SER A 53 4.11 21.19 4.22
N LEU A 54 2.84 21.47 4.47
CA LEU A 54 2.06 20.79 5.52
C LEU A 54 1.86 19.29 5.24
N GLY A 55 2.02 18.85 3.98
CA GLY A 55 1.91 17.46 3.56
C GLY A 55 3.20 16.65 3.65
N ILE A 56 4.15 17.08 4.49
CA ILE A 56 5.45 16.42 4.68
C ILE A 56 5.30 14.94 5.06
N ARG A 57 6.10 14.09 4.42
CA ARG A 57 6.37 12.72 4.86
C ARG A 57 7.87 12.52 4.93
N TYR A 58 8.36 12.30 6.14
CA TYR A 58 9.78 12.04 6.39
C TYR A 58 9.95 10.74 7.17
N GLY A 59 10.95 9.96 6.79
CA GLY A 59 11.20 8.65 7.37
C GLY A 59 9.98 7.73 7.23
N LYS A 60 9.62 7.04 8.30
CA LYS A 60 8.41 6.22 8.36
C LYS A 60 7.31 6.85 9.20
N TYR A 61 7.63 7.82 10.07
CA TYR A 61 6.75 8.28 11.13
C TYR A 61 6.48 9.79 11.11
N CYS A 62 7.26 10.60 10.41
CA CYS A 62 7.04 12.05 10.43
C CYS A 62 6.03 12.49 9.36
N GLY A 63 4.81 12.80 9.76
CA GLY A 63 3.80 13.44 8.90
C GLY A 63 2.38 13.32 9.47
N VAL A 64 1.50 14.27 9.14
CA VAL A 64 0.11 14.20 9.60
C VAL A 64 -0.61 13.04 8.91
N GLY A 65 -1.14 12.10 9.69
CA GLY A 65 -1.80 10.90 9.15
C GLY A 65 -0.83 9.92 8.46
N TRP A 66 0.47 10.03 8.74
CA TRP A 66 1.53 9.18 8.20
C TRP A 66 2.29 8.55 9.35
N SER A 67 2.33 7.22 9.40
CA SER A 67 3.04 6.49 10.45
C SER A 67 3.61 5.16 9.94
N GLY A 68 4.58 4.60 10.64
CA GLY A 68 5.25 3.37 10.27
C GLY A 68 4.47 2.12 10.69
N CYS A 69 4.70 1.00 10.01
CA CYS A 69 4.03 -0.25 10.35
C CYS A 69 4.48 -0.79 11.72
N PRO A 70 3.64 -1.63 12.38
CA PRO A 70 4.04 -2.30 13.61
C PRO A 70 5.37 -3.05 13.44
N GLY A 71 6.29 -2.84 14.37
CA GLY A 71 7.62 -3.45 14.35
C GLY A 71 8.67 -2.72 13.51
N GLU A 72 8.28 -1.72 12.70
CA GLU A 72 9.25 -0.95 11.94
C GLU A 72 10.17 -0.13 12.85
N LYS A 73 11.44 -0.07 12.47
CA LYS A 73 12.43 0.80 13.11
C LYS A 73 12.42 2.18 12.42
N PRO A 74 12.58 3.27 13.19
CA PRO A 74 12.80 4.59 12.60
C PRO A 74 14.03 4.63 11.70
N CYS A 75 14.00 5.52 10.71
CA CYS A 75 15.08 5.73 9.76
C CYS A 75 16.29 6.45 10.36
N ASP A 76 16.05 7.37 11.29
CA ASP A 76 17.05 8.15 12.02
C ASP A 76 16.51 8.65 13.38
N ASP A 77 17.25 9.52 14.05
CA ASP A 77 16.87 10.06 15.35
C ASP A 77 15.68 11.03 15.27
N LEU A 78 15.49 11.73 14.15
CA LEU A 78 14.34 12.61 13.93
C LEU A 78 13.06 11.79 13.76
N ASP A 79 13.12 10.76 12.92
CA ASP A 79 12.05 9.80 12.71
C ASP A 79 11.72 9.03 14.00
N ALA A 80 12.72 8.78 14.85
CA ALA A 80 12.49 8.20 16.17
C ALA A 80 11.69 9.13 17.09
N CYS A 81 11.92 10.45 17.02
CA CYS A 81 11.08 11.42 17.72
C CYS A 81 9.62 11.36 17.23
N CYS A 82 9.41 11.21 15.92
CA CYS A 82 8.08 11.10 15.33
C CYS A 82 7.38 9.80 15.74
N LYS A 83 8.07 8.65 15.73
CA LYS A 83 7.52 7.38 16.23
C LYS A 83 7.01 7.50 17.68
N ILE A 84 7.82 8.10 18.56
CA ILE A 84 7.45 8.31 19.98
C ILE A 84 6.23 9.24 20.09
N HIS A 85 6.11 10.22 19.20
CA HIS A 85 4.98 11.15 19.16
C HIS A 85 3.71 10.44 18.71
N ASP A 86 3.76 9.69 17.61
CA ASP A 86 2.66 8.88 17.09
C ASP A 86 2.09 7.94 18.15
N GLU A 87 2.97 7.14 18.79
CA GLU A 87 2.57 6.22 19.88
C GLU A 87 1.96 6.95 21.08
N CYS A 88 2.35 8.21 21.32
CA CYS A 88 1.81 9.03 22.40
C CYS A 88 0.41 9.54 22.05
N ILE A 89 0.22 10.09 20.85
CA ILE A 89 -1.08 10.63 20.42
C ILE A 89 -2.11 9.54 20.14
N GLU A 90 -1.67 8.34 19.73
CA GLU A 90 -2.55 7.18 19.59
C GLU A 90 -3.18 6.80 20.93
N LYS A 91 -2.40 6.88 22.01
CA LYS A 91 -2.86 6.53 23.37
C LYS A 91 -3.61 7.66 24.07
N ASN A 92 -3.23 8.91 23.82
CA ASN A 92 -3.66 10.07 24.62
C ASN A 92 -4.45 11.13 23.85
N GLY A 93 -4.65 10.94 22.54
CA GLY A 93 -5.32 11.88 21.64
C GLY A 93 -4.38 12.86 20.94
N MET A 94 -4.74 13.23 19.69
CA MET A 94 -4.00 14.15 18.83
C MET A 94 -3.77 15.54 19.47
N THR A 95 -4.67 16.00 20.33
CA THR A 95 -4.56 17.32 20.97
C THR A 95 -3.80 17.30 22.31
N ASN A 96 -3.19 16.17 22.68
CA ASN A 96 -2.50 16.05 23.96
C ASN A 96 -1.23 16.92 24.03
N VAL A 97 -1.29 17.98 24.85
CA VAL A 97 -0.20 18.94 25.01
C VAL A 97 1.10 18.28 25.50
N LYS A 98 1.03 17.26 26.36
CA LYS A 98 2.23 16.58 26.86
C LYS A 98 2.97 15.82 25.75
N CYS A 99 2.23 15.20 24.82
CA CYS A 99 2.84 14.55 23.65
C CYS A 99 3.58 15.57 22.78
N HIS A 100 2.97 16.72 22.51
CA HIS A 100 3.58 17.78 21.70
C HIS A 100 4.81 18.42 22.37
N GLU A 101 4.77 18.67 23.69
CA GLU A 101 5.92 19.20 24.42
C GLU A 101 7.10 18.21 24.49
N LYS A 102 6.81 16.91 24.65
CA LYS A 102 7.83 15.85 24.56
C LYS A 102 8.45 15.80 23.16
N PHE A 103 7.63 15.88 22.12
CA PHE A 103 8.08 15.88 20.72
C PHE A 103 9.00 17.08 20.42
N LYS A 104 8.59 18.30 20.79
CA LYS A 104 9.42 19.51 20.65
C LYS A 104 10.78 19.35 21.35
N ARG A 105 10.80 18.78 22.56
CA ARG A 105 12.04 18.55 23.31
C ARG A 105 12.94 17.51 22.61
N CYS A 106 12.35 16.47 22.04
CA CYS A 106 13.07 15.44 21.30
C CYS A 106 13.78 16.04 20.08
N ILE A 107 13.04 16.75 19.21
CA ILE A 107 13.62 17.39 18.01
C ILE A 107 14.75 18.37 18.38
N LYS A 108 14.55 19.20 19.42
CA LYS A 108 15.60 20.12 19.89
C LYS A 108 16.89 19.40 20.30
N LYS A 109 16.81 18.18 20.81
CA LYS A 109 18.00 17.37 21.14
C LYS A 109 18.69 16.86 19.88
N VAL A 110 17.91 16.35 18.91
CA VAL A 110 18.44 15.89 17.61
C VAL A 110 19.17 17.03 16.91
N GLN A 111 18.55 18.20 16.80
CA GLN A 111 19.16 19.40 16.19
C GLN A 111 20.47 19.79 16.89
N LYS A 112 20.51 19.76 18.22
CA LYS A 112 21.73 20.07 18.99
C LYS A 112 22.85 19.05 18.81
N SER A 113 22.51 17.81 18.46
CA SER A 113 23.49 16.76 18.22
C SER A 113 24.15 16.83 16.83
N GLY A 114 23.74 17.77 15.97
CA GLY A 114 24.28 17.93 14.61
C GLY A 114 23.92 16.77 13.68
N LYS A 115 22.84 16.04 14.01
CA LYS A 115 22.28 14.95 13.23
C LYS A 115 21.14 15.46 12.35
#